data_AF-A0A4Y2CY16-F1
#
_entry.id   AF-A0A4Y2CY16-F1
#
_cell.length_a   1.000
_cell.length_b   1.000
_cell.length_c   1.000
_cell.angle_alpha   90.00
_cell.angle_beta   90.00
_cell.angle_gamma   90.00
#
_symmetry.space_group_name_H-M   'P 1'
#
loop_
_entity.id
_entity.type
_entity.pdbx_description
1 polymer ?
#
loop_
_entity_poly.entity_id
_entity_poly.type
_entity_poly.pdbx_seq_one_letter_code
_entity_poly.pdbx_strand_id
1 'polypeptide(L)'
;MEEWSPNSHQMTFLKVYSMEDYAKLVADDWTVKPPSEEDLQREDASTTGGLDLMIVPGLAFTKRGHRLGGGKGYYDAYIQNCSMDPHGRPYTISPAFKEQILHSIPCDVHDFMVDEVIYPDD
;
A
#
# COMPACT_ATOMS: atom_id res chain seq x y z
N MET A 1 -24.86 -4.42 -0.50
CA MET A 1 -24.08 -4.54 0.75
C MET A 1 -23.39 -5.88 0.65
N GLU A 2 -22.12 -5.87 0.25
CA GLU A 2 -21.34 -7.10 0.12
C GLU A 2 -20.98 -7.62 1.52
N GLU A 3 -21.21 -8.91 1.75
CA GLU A 3 -21.06 -9.57 3.03
C GLU A 3 -19.58 -9.69 3.43
N TRP A 4 -19.31 -9.42 4.70
CA TRP A 4 -18.01 -9.57 5.33
C TRP A 4 -17.53 -11.03 5.30
N SER A 5 -16.30 -11.25 4.82
CA SER A 5 -15.61 -12.54 4.85
C SER A 5 -14.35 -12.45 5.73
N PRO A 6 -14.01 -13.46 6.55
CA PRO A 6 -12.83 -13.46 7.42
C PRO A 6 -11.49 -13.38 6.67
N ASN A 7 -11.47 -13.64 5.35
CA ASN A 7 -10.29 -13.51 4.49
C ASN A 7 -10.15 -12.13 3.83
N SER A 8 -11.05 -11.17 4.09
CA SER A 8 -11.18 -9.89 3.36
C SER A 8 -10.08 -8.83 3.62
N HIS A 9 -8.98 -9.19 4.30
CA HIS A 9 -7.91 -8.28 4.72
C HIS A 9 -6.57 -8.52 4.02
N GLN A 10 -6.50 -9.44 3.06
CA GLN A 10 -5.26 -9.69 2.32
C GLN A 10 -5.16 -8.78 1.10
N MET A 11 -4.06 -8.02 1.06
CA MET A 11 -3.66 -7.23 -0.10
C MET A 11 -2.49 -7.95 -0.78
N THR A 12 -2.51 -8.04 -2.10
CA THR A 12 -1.42 -8.56 -2.93
C THR A 12 -0.94 -7.49 -3.90
N PHE A 13 0.31 -7.60 -4.35
CA PHE A 13 0.88 -6.71 -5.36
C PHE A 13 1.07 -7.49 -6.65
N LEU A 14 0.18 -7.24 -7.60
CA LEU A 14 0.18 -7.91 -8.90
C LEU A 14 0.86 -7.04 -9.96
N LYS A 15 1.67 -7.67 -10.80
CA LYS A 15 2.39 -6.99 -11.87
C LYS A 15 1.45 -6.46 -12.94
N VAL A 16 1.66 -5.19 -13.30
CA VAL A 16 1.08 -4.56 -14.49
C VAL A 16 2.17 -4.46 -15.54
N TYR A 17 1.94 -5.06 -16.71
CA TYR A 17 3.00 -5.33 -17.69
C TYR A 17 3.30 -4.13 -18.60
N SER A 18 2.34 -3.22 -18.77
CA SER A 18 2.50 -2.01 -19.59
C SER A 18 1.39 -0.99 -19.30
N MET A 19 1.51 0.21 -19.85
CA MET A 19 0.43 1.20 -19.83
C MET A 19 -0.80 0.77 -20.64
N GLU A 20 -0.62 -0.04 -21.69
CA GLU A 20 -1.73 -0.59 -22.46
C GLU A 20 -2.49 -1.65 -21.65
N ASP A 21 -1.76 -2.48 -20.90
CA ASP A 21 -2.32 -3.43 -19.94
C ASP A 21 -3.12 -2.68 -18.85
N TYR A 22 -2.52 -1.66 -18.22
CA TYR A 22 -3.21 -0.81 -17.25
C TYR A 22 -4.50 -0.18 -17.81
N ALA A 23 -4.47 0.30 -19.06
CA ALA A 23 -5.62 0.94 -19.69
C ALA A 23 -6.82 -0.01 -19.83
N LYS A 24 -6.59 -1.32 -19.96
CA LYS A 24 -7.61 -2.37 -20.06
C LYS A 24 -8.24 -2.74 -18.73
N LEU A 25 -7.58 -2.40 -17.60
CA LEU A 25 -8.12 -2.67 -16.27
C LEU A 25 -9.39 -1.85 -16.01
N VAL A 26 -10.35 -2.49 -15.36
CA VAL A 26 -11.65 -1.92 -15.01
C VAL A 26 -11.54 -1.25 -13.66
N ALA A 27 -12.14 -0.05 -13.56
CA ALA A 27 -12.17 0.67 -12.30
C ALA A 27 -13.14 0.01 -11.32
N ASP A 28 -12.75 -0.07 -10.05
CA ASP A 28 -13.61 -0.45 -8.94
C ASP A 28 -14.47 0.75 -8.46
N ASP A 29 -15.25 0.53 -7.40
CA ASP A 29 -16.09 1.55 -6.76
C ASP A 29 -15.31 2.76 -6.22
N TRP A 30 -13.99 2.64 -6.07
CA TRP A 30 -13.07 3.68 -5.59
C TRP A 30 -12.30 4.34 -6.73
N THR A 31 -12.67 4.07 -7.99
CA THR A 31 -12.01 4.55 -9.22
C THR A 31 -10.57 4.04 -9.41
N VAL A 32 -10.13 3.11 -8.56
CA VAL A 32 -8.85 2.43 -8.70
C VAL A 32 -9.02 1.34 -9.74
N LYS A 33 -7.98 1.04 -10.52
CA LYS A 33 -8.00 -0.01 -11.53
C LYS A 33 -7.20 -1.24 -11.08
N PRO A 34 -7.71 -2.05 -10.14
CA PRO A 34 -7.02 -3.28 -9.76
C PRO A 34 -7.09 -4.30 -10.91
N PRO A 35 -6.08 -5.18 -11.04
CA PRO A 35 -6.26 -6.42 -11.79
C PRO A 35 -7.42 -7.25 -11.24
N SER A 36 -8.19 -7.88 -12.14
CA SER A 36 -9.30 -8.76 -11.75
C SER A 36 -8.80 -9.98 -10.99
N GLU A 37 -9.56 -10.46 -10.01
CA GLU A 37 -9.29 -11.75 -9.34
C GLU A 37 -9.33 -12.94 -10.30
N GLU A 38 -10.04 -12.80 -11.43
CA GLU A 38 -10.07 -13.83 -12.49
C GLU A 38 -8.78 -13.87 -13.33
N ASP A 39 -7.95 -12.83 -13.23
CA ASP A 39 -6.64 -12.75 -13.92
C ASP A 39 -5.55 -13.47 -13.12
N LEU A 40 -5.75 -14.78 -12.96
CA LEU A 40 -4.91 -15.68 -12.15
C LEU A 40 -3.47 -15.87 -12.68
N GLN A 41 -3.13 -15.27 -13.83
CA GLN A 41 -1.83 -15.45 -14.49
C GLN A 41 -0.82 -14.34 -14.14
N ARG A 42 -1.22 -13.35 -13.34
CA ARG A 42 -0.31 -12.26 -12.96
C ARG A 42 0.69 -12.69 -11.90
N GLU A 43 1.91 -12.20 -12.05
CA GLU A 43 2.96 -12.36 -11.07
C GLU A 43 2.62 -11.58 -9.78
N ASP A 44 2.61 -12.27 -8.64
CA ASP A 44 2.54 -11.67 -7.30
C ASP A 44 3.95 -11.42 -6.78
N ALA A 45 4.23 -10.19 -6.35
CA ALA A 45 5.50 -9.80 -5.75
C ALA A 45 5.91 -10.71 -4.58
N SER A 46 4.96 -11.22 -3.78
CA SER A 46 5.26 -12.11 -2.65
C SER A 46 5.88 -13.45 -3.05
N THR A 47 5.69 -13.88 -4.31
CA THR A 47 6.19 -15.17 -4.82
C THR A 47 7.29 -15.02 -5.86
N THR A 48 7.56 -13.79 -6.32
CA THR A 48 8.45 -13.49 -7.45
C THR A 48 9.69 -12.68 -7.05
N GLY A 49 10.04 -12.67 -5.76
CA GLY A 49 11.28 -12.07 -5.26
C GLY A 49 11.09 -10.85 -4.34
N GLY A 50 9.85 -10.53 -3.98
CA GLY A 50 9.53 -9.40 -3.10
C GLY A 50 9.48 -8.06 -3.82
N LEU A 51 9.52 -6.99 -3.02
CA LEU A 51 9.56 -5.61 -3.50
C LEU A 51 10.81 -4.93 -2.92
N ASP A 52 11.55 -4.19 -3.76
CA ASP A 52 12.64 -3.33 -3.28
C ASP A 52 12.09 -2.02 -2.68
N LEU A 53 11.05 -1.48 -3.30
CA LEU A 53 10.44 -0.18 -2.98
C LEU A 53 8.91 -0.30 -3.04
N MET A 54 8.23 0.32 -2.08
CA MET A 54 6.78 0.42 -2.05
C MET A 54 6.33 1.86 -1.85
N ILE A 55 5.42 2.31 -2.72
CA ILE A 55 4.73 3.59 -2.56
C ILE A 55 3.52 3.37 -1.66
N VAL A 56 3.52 3.99 -0.48
CA VAL A 56 2.50 3.79 0.55
C VAL A 56 1.60 5.02 0.64
N PRO A 57 0.31 4.94 0.24
CA PRO A 57 -0.63 6.04 0.38
C PRO A 57 -1.12 6.21 1.82
N GLY A 58 -1.63 7.41 2.12
CA GLY A 58 -2.16 7.77 3.43
C GLY A 58 -2.96 9.06 3.38
N LEU A 59 -3.78 9.26 4.41
CA LEU A 59 -4.60 10.46 4.61
C LEU A 59 -3.81 11.57 5.29
N ALA A 60 -2.94 11.23 6.23
CA ALA A 60 -2.06 12.15 6.93
C ALA A 60 -0.73 11.48 7.28
N PHE A 61 0.31 12.30 7.45
CA PHE A 61 1.66 11.88 7.76
C PHE A 61 2.29 12.81 8.78
N THR A 62 3.33 12.34 9.46
CA THR A 62 4.24 13.20 10.23
C THR A 62 5.62 13.22 9.59
N LYS A 63 6.43 14.24 9.89
CA LYS A 63 7.83 14.30 9.44
C LYS A 63 8.70 13.13 9.92
N ARG A 64 8.21 12.37 10.91
CA ARG A 64 8.90 11.19 11.46
C ARG A 64 8.49 9.89 10.79
N GLY A 65 7.62 9.93 9.77
CA GLY A 65 7.16 8.75 9.05
C GLY A 65 5.92 8.08 9.64
N HIS A 66 5.32 8.61 10.72
CA HIS A 66 3.99 8.10 11.14
C HIS A 66 2.98 8.38 10.02
N ARG A 67 2.09 7.43 9.76
CA ARG A 67 1.09 7.47 8.70
C ARG A 67 -0.31 7.14 9.24
N LEU A 68 -1.31 7.90 8.79
CA LEU A 68 -2.72 7.60 9.01
C LEU A 68 -3.32 7.05 7.71
N GLY A 69 -3.69 5.77 7.70
CA GLY A 69 -4.33 5.11 6.55
C GLY A 69 -5.85 5.26 6.53
N GLY A 70 -6.52 4.55 5.59
CA GLY A 70 -7.98 4.51 5.48
C GLY A 70 -8.70 3.63 6.53
N GLY A 71 -8.01 3.21 7.59
CA GLY A 71 -8.58 2.50 8.74
C GLY A 71 -8.65 0.97 8.65
N LYS A 72 -8.37 0.36 7.49
CA LYS A 72 -8.42 -1.11 7.31
C LYS A 72 -7.09 -1.84 7.54
N GLY A 73 -5.97 -1.11 7.71
CA GLY A 73 -4.66 -1.71 8.03
C GLY A 73 -4.01 -2.55 6.92
N TYR A 74 -4.48 -2.50 5.66
CA TYR A 74 -3.95 -3.33 4.57
C TYR A 74 -2.43 -3.21 4.39
N TYR A 75 -1.91 -1.97 4.40
CA TYR A 75 -0.48 -1.73 4.21
C TYR A 75 0.34 -2.20 5.41
N ASP A 76 -0.14 -1.98 6.63
CA ASP A 76 0.52 -2.42 7.86
C ASP A 76 0.62 -3.95 7.90
N ALA A 77 -0.47 -4.65 7.55
CA ALA A 77 -0.49 -6.10 7.42
C ALA A 77 0.46 -6.61 6.33
N TYR A 78 0.50 -5.96 5.17
CA TYR A 78 1.41 -6.35 4.08
C TYR A 78 2.89 -6.17 4.47
N ILE A 79 3.24 -5.03 5.08
CA ILE A 79 4.61 -4.73 5.54
C ILE A 79 5.05 -5.72 6.63
N GLN A 80 4.16 -6.06 7.55
CA GLN A 80 4.42 -7.06 8.58
C GLN A 80 4.74 -8.43 7.97
N ASN A 81 4.03 -8.83 6.91
CA ASN A 81 4.29 -10.07 6.20
C ASN A 81 5.64 -10.04 5.46
N CYS A 82 5.97 -8.95 4.76
CA CYS A 82 7.28 -8.78 4.12
C CYS A 82 8.45 -8.82 5.11
N SER A 83 8.25 -8.36 6.34
CA SER A 83 9.30 -8.40 7.37
C SER A 83 9.65 -9.83 7.82
N MET A 84 8.77 -10.80 7.54
CA MET A 84 9.00 -12.23 7.77
C MET A 84 9.49 -12.96 6.51
N ASP A 85 9.52 -12.28 5.37
CA ASP A 85 9.93 -12.84 4.09
C ASP A 85 11.46 -12.88 3.95
N PRO A 86 12.07 -13.91 3.32
CA PRO A 86 13.51 -13.97 3.07
C PRO A 86 14.09 -12.78 2.29
N HIS A 87 13.28 -12.14 1.44
CA HIS A 87 13.64 -10.94 0.67
C HIS A 87 13.62 -9.66 1.51
N GLY A 88 12.98 -9.71 2.69
CA GLY A 88 12.92 -8.61 3.63
C GLY A 88 11.84 -7.56 3.31
N ARG A 89 11.77 -6.55 4.17
CA ARG A 89 10.81 -5.45 4.04
C ARG A 89 11.26 -4.48 2.92
N PRO A 90 10.36 -4.07 2.01
CA PRO A 90 10.67 -3.02 1.03
C PRO A 90 10.99 -1.69 1.72
N TYR A 91 11.80 -0.86 1.06
CA TYR A 91 11.88 0.56 1.42
C TYR A 91 10.52 1.22 1.13
N THR A 92 10.03 2.06 2.02
CA THR A 92 8.69 2.64 1.91
C THR A 92 8.74 4.15 1.75
N ILE A 93 8.07 4.65 0.70
CA ILE A 93 7.98 6.07 0.40
C ILE A 93 6.50 6.47 0.36
N SER A 94 6.18 7.56 1.04
CA SER A 94 4.84 8.16 0.99
C SER A 94 4.88 9.55 0.37
N PRO A 95 4.38 9.72 -0.86
CA PRO A 95 4.11 11.04 -1.40
C PRO A 95 2.93 11.67 -0.64
N ALA A 96 3.08 12.92 -0.26
CA ALA A 96 2.08 13.64 0.52
C ALA A 96 1.97 15.10 0.05
N PHE A 97 0.74 15.64 0.10
CA PHE A 97 0.55 17.09 0.05
C PHE A 97 0.99 17.72 1.37
N LYS A 98 1.36 19.00 1.33
CA LYS A 98 1.80 19.75 2.51
C LYS A 98 0.72 19.77 3.61
N GLU A 99 -0.55 19.85 3.21
CA GLU A 99 -1.72 19.82 4.08
C GLU A 99 -1.90 18.48 4.81
N GLN A 100 -1.30 17.41 4.29
CA GLN A 100 -1.31 16.09 4.92
C GLN A 100 -0.21 15.95 5.97
N ILE A 101 0.71 16.91 6.09
CA ILE A 101 1.81 16.86 7.07
C ILE A 101 1.35 17.49 8.38
N LEU A 102 1.15 16.65 9.39
CA LEU A 102 0.72 17.03 10.73
C LEU A 102 1.87 16.90 11.74
N HIS A 103 1.77 17.65 12.84
CA HIS A 103 2.74 17.56 13.94
C HIS A 103 2.69 16.18 14.61
N SER A 104 1.49 15.65 14.81
CA SER A 104 1.24 14.35 15.40
C SER A 104 -0.03 13.75 14.81
N ILE A 105 -0.07 12.43 14.75
CA ILE A 105 -1.26 11.66 14.42
C ILE A 105 -1.46 10.57 15.49
N PRO A 106 -2.70 10.13 15.75
CA PRO A 106 -2.93 8.95 16.56
C PRO A 106 -2.27 7.73 15.92
N CYS A 107 -1.49 6.97 16.69
CA CYS A 107 -0.87 5.72 16.26
C CYS A 107 -1.05 4.65 17.34
N ASP A 108 -1.18 3.41 16.91
CA ASP A 108 -1.11 2.20 17.73
C ASP A 108 0.28 1.54 17.63
N VAL A 109 0.59 0.58 18.50
CA VAL A 109 1.85 -0.19 18.48
C VAL A 109 1.97 -1.08 17.25
N HIS A 110 0.86 -1.30 16.53
CA HIS A 110 0.80 -2.09 15.31
C HIS A 110 0.98 -1.27 14.03
N ASP A 111 0.99 0.06 14.12
CA ASP A 111 1.11 0.93 12.94
C ASP A 111 2.57 1.00 12.47
N PHE A 112 2.79 0.76 11.17
CA PHE A 112 4.12 0.87 10.58
C PHE A 112 4.44 2.31 10.19
N MET A 113 5.60 2.79 10.64
CA MET A 113 6.19 4.02 10.12
C MET A 113 6.74 3.76 8.73
N VAL A 114 6.51 4.71 7.82
CA VAL A 114 7.18 4.71 6.52
C VAL A 114 8.59 5.26 6.64
N ASP A 115 9.49 4.83 5.75
CA ASP A 115 10.89 5.23 5.79
C ASP A 115 11.09 6.69 5.36
N GLU A 116 10.31 7.15 4.39
CA GLU A 116 10.39 8.51 3.87
C GLU A 116 9.02 9.08 3.50
N VAL A 117 8.80 10.34 3.83
CA VAL A 117 7.62 11.11 3.41
C VAL A 117 8.10 12.24 2.52
N ILE A 118 7.68 12.23 1.26
CA ILE A 118 8.04 13.26 0.27
C ILE A 118 6.87 14.21 0.12
N TYR A 119 7.11 15.49 0.39
CA TYR A 119 6.12 16.55 0.25
C TYR A 119 6.80 17.84 -0.24
N PRO A 120 6.05 18.77 -0.87
CA PRO A 120 6.60 20.06 -1.22
C PRO A 120 7.06 20.82 0.03
N ASP A 121 8.37 21.05 0.14
CA ASP A 121 8.93 22.07 1.03
C ASP A 121 8.78 23.43 0.34
N ASP A 122 8.35 24.46 1.08
CA ASP A 122 8.35 25.84 0.58
C ASP A 122 9.77 26.35 0.29
#